data_AF-A0A1Y4JPM0-F1
#
_entry.id   AF-A0A1Y4JPM0-F1
#
_cell.length_a   1.000
_cell.length_b   1.000
_cell.length_c   1.000
_cell.angle_alpha   90.00
_cell.angle_beta   90.00
_cell.angle_gamma   90.00
#
_symmetry.space_group_name_H-M   'P 1'
#
loop_
_entity.id
_entity.type
_entity.pdbx_description
1 polymer ?
#
loop_
_entity_poly.entity_id
_entity_poly.type
_entity_poly.pdbx_seq_one_letter_code
_entity_poly.pdbx_strand_id
1 'polypeptide(L)'
;MIDRNTIQGQIIGRTSLQYRTWGGIVNPMLMAVPMQSANAFSVMQVTNNYNLECNNFLKDLGDLKENLQNAVNEKLNVDPNFRGYRQEGVKLAWKYEQADVKMGGSGSANWNKSQQQEILENGSIRGAEGHHQRNVADHPYDQANPDNIKFYESRQEHLQNGHNGDWRNESDAPMIDKDEMLRHTNRKRVIGNELKGVGIAAIIGFATGASIGFIVTLAQNGLSPESFKLAAIEGGKVGLEGMAFGVIGHIASRTLGEMATSAMTGLFANMGVELTENLMKACNMGVVGAVIIVTSSVYQFVRLKRAGCSTEECLARVGKQALISVGSLAVGVVVQATFGSGPAAIVTISICAISLSYSMYQVYHNKSLAEKIQDYVIEKSYPFNIA
;
A
#
# COMPACT_ATOMS: atom_id res chain seq x y z
N MET A 1 12.79 54.27 16.18
CA MET A 1 12.21 54.36 14.83
C MET A 1 12.58 53.08 14.10
N ILE A 2 11.62 52.17 13.96
CA ILE A 2 11.80 50.97 13.14
C ILE A 2 11.49 51.40 11.71
N ASP A 3 12.46 51.25 10.83
CA ASP A 3 12.41 51.69 9.44
C ASP A 3 11.28 50.96 8.70
N ARG A 4 10.34 51.75 8.13
CA ARG A 4 9.20 51.24 7.36
C ARG A 4 9.67 50.45 6.12
N ASN A 5 10.88 50.69 5.62
CA ASN A 5 11.46 49.95 4.50
C ASN A 5 11.89 48.53 4.90
N THR A 6 12.30 48.31 6.15
CA THR A 6 12.65 46.96 6.66
C THR A 6 11.41 46.09 6.84
N ILE A 7 10.29 46.69 7.26
CA ILE A 7 9.00 45.99 7.43
C ILE A 7 8.34 45.71 6.07
N GLN A 8 8.37 46.65 5.12
CA GLN A 8 7.86 46.40 3.76
C GLN A 8 8.68 45.35 3.00
N GLY A 9 10.01 45.34 3.13
CA GLY A 9 10.87 44.30 2.55
C GLY A 9 10.60 42.89 3.13
N GLN A 10 10.32 42.79 4.43
CA GLN A 10 9.99 41.51 5.08
C GLN A 10 8.57 41.01 4.77
N ILE A 11 7.59 41.91 4.64
CA ILE A 11 6.20 41.55 4.33
C ILE A 11 6.04 41.16 2.86
N ILE A 12 6.68 41.89 1.94
CA ILE A 12 6.67 41.56 0.49
C ILE A 12 7.54 40.32 0.22
N GLY A 13 8.63 40.12 0.98
CA GLY A 13 9.48 38.93 0.91
C GLY A 13 8.78 37.64 1.36
N ARG A 14 7.97 37.67 2.43
CA ARG A 14 7.27 36.47 2.94
C ARG A 14 6.10 36.03 2.07
N THR A 15 5.29 36.96 1.56
CA THR A 15 4.15 36.62 0.68
C THR A 15 4.59 36.26 -0.74
N SER A 16 5.64 36.89 -1.26
CA SER A 16 6.19 36.53 -2.57
C SER A 16 6.97 35.21 -2.56
N LEU A 17 7.62 34.80 -1.46
CA LEU A 17 8.22 33.47 -1.37
C LEU A 17 7.17 32.37 -1.35
N GLN A 18 6.07 32.51 -0.60
CA GLN A 18 4.97 31.53 -0.63
C GLN A 18 4.28 31.45 -2.00
N TYR A 19 4.18 32.56 -2.74
CA TYR A 19 3.64 32.55 -4.10
C TYR A 19 4.66 32.07 -5.16
N ARG A 20 5.97 32.29 -4.96
CA ARG A 20 7.04 31.87 -5.90
C ARG A 20 7.48 30.42 -5.71
N THR A 21 7.47 29.86 -4.50
CA THR A 21 7.79 28.44 -4.28
C THR A 21 6.71 27.51 -4.81
N TRP A 22 5.45 27.98 -4.89
CA TRP A 22 4.30 27.17 -5.32
C TRP A 22 3.70 27.57 -6.67
N GLY A 23 4.15 28.69 -7.24
CA GLY A 23 3.52 29.32 -8.40
C GLY A 23 3.93 28.80 -9.78
N GLY A 24 4.98 27.98 -9.92
CA GLY A 24 5.48 27.69 -11.27
C GLY A 24 6.25 26.41 -11.54
N ILE A 25 6.89 25.75 -10.58
CA ILE A 25 7.90 24.75 -10.94
C ILE A 25 7.79 23.55 -10.01
N VAL A 26 7.10 22.51 -10.50
CA VAL A 26 7.00 21.14 -9.97
C VAL A 26 6.06 20.95 -8.79
N ASN A 27 5.07 20.06 -8.95
CA ASN A 27 4.40 19.48 -7.80
C ASN A 27 4.97 18.06 -7.49
N PRO A 28 5.35 17.80 -6.23
CA PRO A 28 6.03 16.56 -5.84
C PRO A 28 5.25 15.29 -6.18
N MET A 29 3.92 15.34 -6.11
CA MET A 29 3.05 14.19 -6.35
C MET A 29 3.13 13.71 -7.79
N LEU A 30 3.16 14.65 -8.73
CA LEU A 30 3.14 14.39 -10.17
C LEU A 30 4.49 13.87 -10.70
N MET A 31 5.60 14.23 -10.05
CA MET A 31 6.93 13.68 -10.38
C MET A 31 7.11 12.26 -9.88
N ALA A 32 6.55 11.95 -8.71
CA ALA A 32 6.68 10.64 -8.10
C ALA A 32 5.70 9.59 -8.65
N VAL A 33 4.80 9.96 -9.58
CA VAL A 33 3.72 9.09 -10.09
C VAL A 33 4.21 7.70 -10.47
N PRO A 34 5.30 7.52 -11.26
CA PRO A 34 5.62 6.18 -11.71
C PRO A 34 6.22 5.31 -10.58
N MET A 35 6.87 5.92 -9.56
CA MET A 35 7.27 5.19 -8.35
C MET A 35 6.08 4.85 -7.46
N GLN A 36 5.14 5.78 -7.30
CA GLN A 36 3.92 5.58 -6.51
C GLN A 36 3.03 4.51 -7.14
N SER A 37 2.89 4.51 -8.47
CA SER A 37 2.10 3.50 -9.18
C SER A 37 2.72 2.11 -9.08
N ALA A 38 4.04 2.00 -9.20
CA ALA A 38 4.75 0.73 -9.01
C ALA A 38 4.54 0.18 -7.58
N ASN A 39 4.67 1.04 -6.55
CA ASN A 39 4.41 0.65 -5.17
C ASN A 39 2.95 0.21 -4.95
N ALA A 40 1.98 1.02 -5.37
CA ALA A 40 0.56 0.71 -5.20
C ALA A 40 0.14 -0.56 -5.94
N PHE A 41 0.69 -0.79 -7.13
CA PHE A 41 0.44 -2.00 -7.90
C PHE A 41 1.03 -3.24 -7.23
N SER A 42 2.28 -3.17 -6.75
CA SER A 42 2.91 -4.28 -6.02
C SER A 42 2.09 -4.69 -4.80
N VAL A 43 1.64 -3.70 -4.01
CA VAL A 43 0.78 -3.91 -2.84
C VAL A 43 -0.53 -4.57 -3.24
N MET A 44 -1.20 -4.08 -4.29
CA MET A 44 -2.42 -4.66 -4.83
C MET A 44 -2.25 -6.12 -5.24
N GLN A 45 -1.16 -6.46 -5.95
CA GLN A 45 -0.90 -7.84 -6.36
C GLN A 45 -0.73 -8.77 -5.16
N VAL A 46 0.06 -8.36 -4.17
CA VAL A 46 0.28 -9.16 -2.95
C VAL A 46 -1.03 -9.35 -2.18
N THR A 47 -1.84 -8.29 -2.03
CA THR A 47 -3.16 -8.37 -1.38
C THR A 47 -4.10 -9.31 -2.14
N ASN A 48 -4.16 -9.25 -3.47
CA ASN A 48 -4.97 -10.14 -4.29
C ASN A 48 -4.53 -11.60 -4.16
N ASN A 49 -3.22 -11.86 -4.16
CA ASN A 49 -2.68 -13.20 -3.97
C ASN A 49 -3.01 -13.76 -2.59
N TYR A 50 -2.91 -12.94 -1.54
CA TYR A 50 -3.34 -13.33 -0.19
C TYR A 50 -4.81 -13.70 -0.14
N ASN A 51 -5.68 -12.88 -0.73
CA ASN A 51 -7.12 -13.15 -0.76
C ASN A 51 -7.45 -14.41 -1.57
N LEU A 52 -6.82 -14.60 -2.72
CA LEU A 52 -7.00 -15.78 -3.56
C LEU A 52 -6.60 -17.06 -2.81
N GLU A 53 -5.42 -17.07 -2.20
CA GLU A 53 -4.94 -18.20 -1.42
C GLU A 53 -5.87 -18.54 -0.25
N CYS A 54 -6.32 -17.54 0.51
CA CYS A 54 -7.26 -17.74 1.61
C CYS A 54 -8.60 -18.30 1.13
N ASN A 55 -9.14 -17.75 0.04
CA ASN A 55 -10.40 -18.23 -0.55
C ASN A 55 -10.29 -19.66 -1.06
N ASN A 56 -9.15 -20.04 -1.65
CA ASN A 56 -8.92 -21.42 -2.08
C ASN A 56 -8.90 -22.37 -0.88
N PHE A 57 -8.19 -22.03 0.21
CA PHE A 57 -8.21 -22.85 1.42
C PHE A 57 -9.61 -22.99 2.02
N LEU A 58 -10.34 -21.86 2.16
CA LEU A 58 -11.70 -21.86 2.68
C LEU A 58 -12.64 -22.73 1.83
N LYS A 59 -12.52 -22.64 0.50
CA LYS A 59 -13.31 -23.46 -0.41
C LYS A 59 -12.95 -24.94 -0.27
N ASP A 60 -11.68 -25.30 -0.40
CA ASP A 60 -11.26 -26.71 -0.39
C ASP A 60 -11.54 -27.38 0.95
N LEU A 61 -11.32 -26.67 2.06
CA LEU A 61 -11.60 -27.19 3.40
C LEU A 61 -13.09 -27.15 3.75
N GLY A 62 -13.84 -26.19 3.21
CA GLY A 62 -15.31 -26.15 3.29
C GLY A 62 -15.95 -27.33 2.57
N ASP A 63 -15.53 -27.61 1.33
CA ASP A 63 -15.97 -28.77 0.54
C ASP A 63 -15.67 -30.09 1.30
N LEU A 64 -14.50 -30.20 1.95
CA LEU A 64 -14.17 -31.36 2.81
C LEU A 64 -15.05 -31.45 4.06
N LYS A 65 -15.32 -30.32 4.72
CA LYS A 65 -16.17 -30.23 5.91
C LYS A 65 -17.60 -30.69 5.58
N GLU A 66 -18.17 -30.20 4.48
CA GLU A 66 -19.52 -30.56 4.03
C GLU A 66 -19.62 -32.05 3.68
N ASN A 67 -18.66 -32.58 2.90
CA ASN A 67 -18.64 -34.00 2.53
C ASN A 67 -18.55 -34.92 3.76
N LEU A 68 -17.71 -34.57 4.74
CA LEU A 68 -17.64 -35.34 5.98
C LEU A 68 -18.91 -35.24 6.81
N GLN A 69 -19.55 -34.07 6.87
CA GLN A 69 -20.81 -33.90 7.59
C GLN A 69 -21.95 -34.72 6.96
N ASN A 70 -22.02 -34.76 5.63
CA ASN A 70 -22.99 -35.60 4.93
C ASN A 70 -22.78 -37.09 5.24
N ALA A 71 -21.52 -37.56 5.23
CA ALA A 71 -21.19 -38.93 5.60
C ALA A 71 -21.56 -39.24 7.07
N VAL A 72 -21.33 -38.30 8.00
CA VAL A 72 -21.77 -38.42 9.40
C VAL A 72 -23.29 -38.59 9.48
N ASN A 73 -24.03 -37.72 8.79
CA ASN A 73 -25.50 -37.73 8.80
C ASN A 73 -26.05 -39.06 8.27
N GLU A 74 -25.53 -39.54 7.14
CA GLU A 74 -25.92 -40.83 6.56
C GLU A 74 -25.70 -42.00 7.52
N LYS A 75 -24.55 -42.04 8.21
CA LYS A 75 -24.24 -43.11 9.16
C LYS A 75 -25.09 -43.03 10.42
N LEU A 76 -25.33 -41.83 10.96
CA LEU A 76 -26.16 -41.64 12.14
C LEU A 76 -27.64 -41.95 11.89
N ASN A 77 -28.13 -41.74 10.66
CA ASN A 77 -29.49 -42.13 10.28
C ASN A 77 -29.69 -43.66 10.29
N VAL A 78 -28.62 -44.44 10.11
CA VAL A 78 -28.65 -45.90 10.16
C VAL A 78 -28.36 -46.41 11.57
N ASP A 79 -27.37 -45.84 12.24
CA ASP A 79 -26.95 -46.20 13.59
C ASP A 79 -26.72 -44.92 14.44
N PRO A 80 -27.66 -44.57 15.35
CA PRO A 80 -27.51 -43.41 16.23
C PRO A 80 -26.28 -43.46 17.14
N ASN A 81 -25.71 -44.65 17.38
CA ASN A 81 -24.50 -44.85 18.19
C ASN A 81 -23.21 -44.80 17.37
N PHE A 82 -23.28 -44.51 16.06
CA PHE A 82 -22.11 -44.41 15.21
C PHE A 82 -21.19 -43.24 15.62
N ARG A 83 -19.90 -43.53 15.83
CA ARG A 83 -18.87 -42.56 16.24
C ARG A 83 -17.57 -42.67 15.42
N GLY A 84 -17.64 -43.25 14.22
CA GLY A 84 -16.47 -43.64 13.43
C GLY A 84 -15.69 -42.48 12.80
N TYR A 85 -16.23 -41.27 12.70
CA TYR A 85 -15.59 -40.13 12.04
C TYR A 85 -14.86 -39.16 12.99
N ARG A 86 -14.73 -39.51 14.28
CA ARG A 86 -14.00 -38.70 15.26
C ARG A 86 -12.58 -38.33 14.82
N GLN A 87 -11.85 -39.31 14.30
CA GLN A 87 -10.48 -39.10 13.83
C GLN A 87 -10.44 -38.23 12.55
N GLU A 88 -11.46 -38.33 11.69
CA GLU A 88 -11.55 -37.50 10.48
C GLU A 88 -11.78 -36.02 10.82
N GLY A 89 -12.58 -35.73 11.86
CA GLY A 89 -12.71 -34.36 12.38
C GLY A 89 -11.37 -33.79 12.87
N VAL A 90 -10.59 -34.58 13.61
CA VAL A 90 -9.24 -34.19 14.06
C VAL A 90 -8.29 -33.98 12.88
N LYS A 91 -8.28 -34.88 11.89
CA LYS A 91 -7.47 -34.74 10.67
C LYS A 91 -7.84 -33.49 9.89
N LEU A 92 -9.13 -33.19 9.75
CA LEU A 92 -9.60 -31.98 9.08
C LEU A 92 -9.16 -30.73 9.85
N ALA A 93 -9.29 -30.71 11.18
CA ALA A 93 -8.80 -29.62 12.01
C ALA A 93 -7.28 -29.39 11.83
N TRP A 94 -6.48 -30.44 11.70
CA TRP A 94 -5.06 -30.32 11.39
C TRP A 94 -4.79 -29.71 10.01
N LYS A 95 -5.64 -29.98 9.00
CA LYS A 95 -5.54 -29.31 7.70
C LYS A 95 -5.81 -27.80 7.82
N TYR A 96 -6.73 -27.38 8.68
CA TYR A 96 -6.94 -25.95 8.99
C TYR A 96 -5.72 -25.34 9.69
N GLU A 97 -5.10 -26.02 10.66
CA GLU A 97 -3.83 -25.56 11.27
C GLU A 97 -2.74 -25.38 10.21
N GLN A 98 -2.59 -26.35 9.31
CA GLN A 98 -1.60 -26.26 8.25
C GLN A 98 -1.89 -25.11 7.27
N ALA A 99 -3.14 -24.89 6.89
CA ALA A 99 -3.52 -23.77 6.04
C ALA A 99 -3.23 -22.42 6.72
N ASP A 100 -3.53 -22.28 8.01
CA ASP A 100 -3.23 -21.08 8.78
C ASP A 100 -1.73 -20.78 8.82
N VAL A 101 -0.92 -21.80 9.13
CA VAL A 101 0.54 -21.68 9.20
C VAL A 101 1.13 -21.38 7.81
N LYS A 102 0.62 -22.00 6.73
CA LYS A 102 1.02 -21.67 5.35
C LYS A 102 0.78 -20.20 5.02
N MET A 103 -0.32 -19.63 5.50
CA MET A 103 -0.63 -18.22 5.31
C MET A 103 0.16 -17.27 6.23
N GLY A 104 0.98 -17.79 7.15
CA GLY A 104 1.80 -17.02 8.09
C GLY A 104 1.17 -16.82 9.46
N GLY A 105 0.10 -17.55 9.77
CA GLY A 105 -0.49 -17.63 11.11
C GLY A 105 0.31 -18.51 12.06
N SER A 106 -0.20 -18.67 13.27
CA SER A 106 0.42 -19.47 14.33
C SER A 106 -0.44 -20.67 14.75
N GLY A 107 -1.51 -20.96 14.01
CA GLY A 107 -2.51 -21.96 14.36
C GLY A 107 -3.33 -21.58 15.59
N SER A 108 -4.33 -22.40 15.92
CA SER A 108 -5.28 -22.11 16.99
C SER A 108 -4.69 -22.25 18.40
N ALA A 109 -3.54 -22.93 18.55
CA ALA A 109 -2.83 -23.10 19.82
C ALA A 109 -1.61 -22.18 19.98
N ASN A 110 -1.39 -21.23 19.05
CA ASN A 110 -0.19 -20.36 19.03
C ASN A 110 1.14 -21.13 18.99
N TRP A 111 1.23 -22.09 18.06
CA TRP A 111 2.42 -22.90 17.83
C TRP A 111 3.67 -22.04 17.64
N ASN A 112 4.77 -22.47 18.25
CA ASN A 112 6.08 -21.85 18.07
C ASN A 112 6.66 -22.15 16.67
N LYS A 113 7.80 -21.53 16.31
CA LYS A 113 8.37 -21.65 14.96
C LYS A 113 8.80 -23.08 14.57
N SER A 114 9.28 -23.87 15.52
CA SER A 114 9.63 -25.28 15.25
C SER A 114 8.38 -26.12 15.01
N GLN A 115 7.35 -25.92 15.83
CA GLN A 115 6.06 -26.59 15.69
C GLN A 115 5.35 -26.19 14.37
N GLN A 116 5.39 -24.91 14.00
CA GLN A 116 4.89 -24.43 12.70
C GLN A 116 5.57 -25.17 11.54
N GLN A 117 6.89 -25.34 11.60
CA GLN A 117 7.63 -26.08 10.57
C GLN A 117 7.19 -27.55 10.52
N GLU A 118 7.01 -28.20 11.67
CA GLU A 118 6.53 -29.58 11.73
C GLU A 118 5.12 -29.73 11.14
N ILE A 119 4.21 -28.77 11.39
CA ILE A 119 2.89 -28.73 10.76
C ILE A 119 3.01 -28.61 9.24
N LEU A 120 3.93 -27.78 8.73
CA LEU A 120 4.13 -27.62 7.29
C LEU A 120 4.65 -28.89 6.63
N GLU A 121 5.55 -29.61 7.29
CA GLU A 121 6.19 -30.83 6.76
C GLU A 121 5.29 -32.06 6.89
N ASN A 122 4.70 -32.27 8.07
CA ASN A 122 4.03 -33.51 8.46
C ASN A 122 2.51 -33.37 8.52
N GLY A 123 1.97 -32.15 8.43
CA GLY A 123 0.55 -31.86 8.59
C GLY A 123 0.05 -31.90 10.03
N SER A 124 0.90 -32.20 11.00
CA SER A 124 0.59 -32.26 12.43
C SER A 124 1.87 -32.22 13.27
N ILE A 125 1.72 -32.08 14.59
CA ILE A 125 2.84 -32.11 15.54
C ILE A 125 2.83 -33.44 16.27
N ARG A 126 3.99 -34.09 16.38
CA ARG A 126 4.14 -35.32 17.14
C ARG A 126 3.89 -35.09 18.62
N GLY A 127 2.94 -35.83 19.19
CA GLY A 127 2.60 -35.77 20.61
C GLY A 127 1.49 -34.76 20.96
N ALA A 128 1.14 -33.87 20.03
CA ALA A 128 -0.03 -33.01 20.16
C ALA A 128 -1.31 -33.81 19.89
N GLU A 129 -2.37 -33.50 20.62
CA GLU A 129 -3.66 -34.21 20.54
C GLU A 129 -4.81 -33.24 20.25
N GLY A 130 -5.73 -33.65 19.39
CA GLY A 130 -6.98 -32.93 19.13
C GLY A 130 -8.08 -33.43 20.07
N HIS A 131 -8.67 -32.52 20.84
CA HIS A 131 -9.76 -32.76 21.77
C HIS A 131 -11.08 -32.23 21.21
N HIS A 132 -12.13 -33.05 21.25
CA HIS A 132 -13.50 -32.62 20.96
C HIS A 132 -14.05 -31.74 22.09
N GLN A 133 -14.26 -30.45 21.83
CA GLN A 133 -14.77 -29.47 22.81
C GLN A 133 -16.16 -29.85 23.34
N ARG A 134 -17.01 -30.38 22.46
CA ARG A 134 -18.30 -30.98 22.77
C ARG A 134 -18.18 -32.49 22.67
N ASN A 135 -18.51 -33.18 23.75
CA ASN A 135 -18.43 -34.62 23.82
C ASN A 135 -19.23 -35.27 22.69
N VAL A 136 -18.56 -36.13 21.94
CA VAL A 136 -19.16 -36.82 20.79
C VAL A 136 -20.23 -37.84 21.22
N ALA A 137 -20.19 -38.34 22.46
CA ALA A 137 -21.25 -39.22 22.97
C ALA A 137 -22.61 -38.51 22.93
N ASP A 138 -22.68 -37.29 23.45
CA ASP A 138 -23.89 -36.48 23.56
C ASP A 138 -24.14 -35.61 22.32
N HIS A 139 -23.09 -35.35 21.53
CA HIS A 139 -23.12 -34.58 20.29
C HIS A 139 -22.59 -35.39 19.09
N PRO A 140 -23.25 -36.50 18.71
CA PRO A 140 -22.83 -37.37 17.62
C PRO A 140 -22.61 -36.67 16.28
N TYR A 141 -23.43 -35.67 15.97
CA TYR A 141 -23.39 -34.95 14.70
C TYR A 141 -22.13 -34.09 14.57
N ASP A 142 -21.49 -33.72 15.68
CA ASP A 142 -20.29 -32.87 15.72
C ASP A 142 -18.99 -33.69 15.64
N GLN A 143 -19.06 -35.01 15.46
CA GLN A 143 -17.90 -35.91 15.53
C GLN A 143 -16.82 -35.59 14.51
N ALA A 144 -17.21 -35.12 13.32
CA ALA A 144 -16.32 -34.76 12.23
C ALA A 144 -16.14 -33.24 12.08
N ASN A 145 -16.80 -32.44 12.92
CA ASN A 145 -16.74 -30.99 12.80
C ASN A 145 -15.36 -30.48 13.27
N PRO A 146 -14.54 -29.88 12.39
CA PRO A 146 -13.22 -29.37 12.77
C PRO A 146 -13.29 -28.20 13.76
N ASP A 147 -14.42 -27.47 13.80
CA ASP A 147 -14.61 -26.38 14.75
C ASP A 147 -14.79 -26.92 16.18
N ASN A 148 -15.20 -28.18 16.30
CA ASN A 148 -15.30 -28.87 17.57
C ASN A 148 -13.92 -29.36 18.08
N ILE A 149 -12.80 -29.07 17.40
CA ILE A 149 -11.47 -29.56 17.78
C ILE A 149 -10.59 -28.44 18.32
N LYS A 150 -10.10 -28.64 19.55
CA LYS A 150 -9.01 -27.87 20.16
C LYS A 150 -7.75 -28.72 20.26
N PHE A 151 -6.60 -28.15 19.93
CA PHE A 151 -5.33 -28.83 20.07
C PHE A 151 -4.66 -28.52 21.41
N TYR A 152 -4.00 -29.54 21.97
CA TYR A 152 -3.13 -29.45 23.13
C TYR A 152 -1.75 -29.99 22.75
N GLU A 153 -0.67 -29.41 23.29
CA GLU A 153 0.70 -29.74 22.88
C GLU A 153 1.14 -31.13 23.35
N SER A 154 0.51 -31.63 24.42
CA SER A 154 0.80 -32.95 24.97
C SER A 154 -0.44 -33.62 25.55
N ARG A 155 -0.40 -34.95 25.67
CA ARG A 155 -1.43 -35.73 26.36
C ARG A 155 -1.65 -35.33 27.82
N GLN A 156 -0.59 -34.91 28.51
CA GLN A 156 -0.70 -34.44 29.89
C GLN A 156 -1.47 -33.12 29.95
N GLU A 157 -1.16 -32.19 29.05
CA GLU A 157 -1.90 -30.94 28.94
C GLU A 157 -3.35 -31.18 28.55
N HIS A 158 -3.61 -32.09 27.61
CA HIS A 158 -4.95 -32.50 27.21
C HIS A 158 -5.76 -33.04 28.40
N LEU A 159 -5.18 -33.91 29.24
CA LEU A 159 -5.82 -34.39 30.45
C LEU A 159 -6.15 -33.24 31.41
N GLN A 160 -5.18 -32.35 31.68
CA GLN A 160 -5.34 -31.29 32.67
C GLN A 160 -6.32 -30.21 32.19
N ASN A 161 -6.19 -29.75 30.96
CA ASN A 161 -6.89 -28.58 30.43
C ASN A 161 -8.09 -28.92 29.55
N GLY A 162 -8.21 -30.16 29.05
CA GLY A 162 -9.37 -30.65 28.31
C GLY A 162 -10.33 -31.48 29.17
N HIS A 163 -9.81 -32.13 30.22
CA HIS A 163 -10.57 -33.04 31.08
C HIS A 163 -10.42 -32.75 32.58
N ASN A 164 -9.87 -31.61 33.00
CA ASN A 164 -9.73 -31.23 34.41
C ASN A 164 -9.06 -32.33 35.29
N GLY A 165 -8.10 -33.07 34.74
CA GLY A 165 -7.35 -34.10 35.44
C GLY A 165 -7.96 -35.51 35.45
N ASP A 166 -9.20 -35.70 34.96
CA ASP A 166 -9.83 -37.02 34.83
C ASP A 166 -10.56 -37.16 33.48
N TRP A 167 -10.15 -38.14 32.66
CA TRP A 167 -10.74 -38.44 31.35
C TRP A 167 -12.25 -38.77 31.39
N ARG A 168 -12.81 -39.04 32.56
CA ARG A 168 -14.27 -39.24 32.75
C ARG A 168 -15.07 -37.94 32.75
N ASN A 169 -14.40 -36.79 32.89
CA ASN A 169 -15.07 -35.50 32.86
C ASN A 169 -15.56 -35.20 31.43
N GLU A 170 -16.83 -34.82 31.34
CA GLU A 170 -17.45 -34.38 30.08
C GLU A 170 -16.93 -33.00 29.66
N SER A 171 -16.91 -32.78 28.35
CA SER A 171 -16.59 -31.49 27.73
C SER A 171 -17.80 -31.00 26.94
N ASP A 172 -18.22 -29.76 27.21
CA ASP A 172 -19.19 -29.01 26.38
C ASP A 172 -18.78 -27.54 26.36
N ALA A 173 -17.66 -27.29 25.69
CA ALA A 173 -17.07 -25.98 25.53
C ALA A 173 -17.44 -25.36 24.16
N PRO A 174 -17.39 -24.02 24.02
CA PRO A 174 -17.63 -23.37 22.73
C PRO A 174 -16.66 -23.87 21.65
N MET A 175 -17.20 -24.09 20.46
CA MET A 175 -16.42 -24.45 19.28
C MET A 175 -15.51 -23.29 18.82
N ILE A 176 -14.46 -23.63 18.10
CA ILE A 176 -13.49 -22.70 17.53
C ILE A 176 -13.78 -22.59 16.03
N ASP A 177 -14.25 -21.44 15.56
CA ASP A 177 -14.50 -21.21 14.13
C ASP A 177 -13.17 -21.23 13.34
N LYS A 178 -12.91 -22.34 12.64
CA LYS A 178 -11.67 -22.52 11.88
C LYS A 178 -11.66 -21.70 10.59
N ASP A 179 -12.82 -21.39 10.01
CA ASP A 179 -12.91 -20.51 8.85
C ASP A 179 -12.56 -19.07 9.23
N GLU A 180 -13.09 -18.57 10.35
CA GLU A 180 -12.76 -17.24 10.84
C GLU A 180 -11.29 -17.15 11.28
N MET A 181 -10.68 -18.22 11.79
CA MET A 181 -9.24 -18.28 12.03
C MET A 181 -8.45 -17.99 10.74
N LEU A 182 -8.78 -18.68 9.63
CA LEU A 182 -8.13 -18.44 8.34
C LEU A 182 -8.37 -17.01 7.82
N ARG A 183 -9.62 -16.51 7.94
CA ARG A 183 -9.96 -15.13 7.56
C ARG A 183 -9.23 -14.10 8.39
N HIS A 184 -9.06 -14.34 9.69
CA HIS A 184 -8.32 -13.48 10.60
C HIS A 184 -6.85 -13.39 10.21
N THR A 185 -6.20 -14.54 9.98
CA THR A 185 -4.80 -14.59 9.51
C THR A 185 -4.63 -13.86 8.19
N ASN A 186 -5.54 -14.09 7.22
CA ASN A 186 -5.50 -13.39 5.95
C ASN A 186 -5.67 -11.87 6.12
N ARG A 187 -6.62 -11.43 6.94
CA ARG A 187 -6.85 -10.01 7.25
C ARG A 187 -5.61 -9.35 7.84
N LYS A 188 -4.92 -10.04 8.76
CA LYS A 188 -3.70 -9.55 9.40
C LYS A 188 -2.57 -9.33 8.39
N ARG A 189 -2.30 -10.30 7.51
CA ARG A 189 -1.25 -10.16 6.48
C ARG A 189 -1.61 -9.12 5.41
N VAL A 190 -2.89 -9.01 5.03
CA VAL A 190 -3.38 -7.96 4.13
C VAL A 190 -3.16 -6.60 4.75
N ILE A 191 -3.65 -6.35 5.97
CA ILE A 191 -3.43 -5.07 6.68
C ILE A 191 -1.93 -4.75 6.80
N GLY A 192 -1.11 -5.75 7.13
CA GLY A 192 0.34 -5.57 7.19
C GLY A 192 0.96 -5.15 5.85
N ASN A 193 0.50 -5.73 4.74
CA ASN A 193 0.94 -5.36 3.39
C ASN A 193 0.48 -3.94 3.00
N GLU A 194 -0.79 -3.60 3.27
CA GLU A 194 -1.33 -2.26 3.01
C GLU A 194 -0.59 -1.18 3.80
N LEU A 195 -0.31 -1.42 5.09
CA LEU A 195 0.45 -0.49 5.93
C LEU A 195 1.88 -0.28 5.43
N LYS A 196 2.55 -1.35 4.99
CA LYS A 196 3.87 -1.24 4.33
C LYS A 196 3.78 -0.42 3.06
N GLY A 197 2.75 -0.64 2.25
CA GLY A 197 2.47 0.12 1.04
C GLY A 197 2.30 1.62 1.28
N VAL A 198 1.48 1.97 2.27
CA VAL A 198 1.28 3.36 2.72
C VAL A 198 2.59 3.96 3.23
N GLY A 199 3.37 3.23 4.04
CA GLY A 199 4.66 3.67 4.54
C GLY A 199 5.67 3.97 3.43
N ILE A 200 5.78 3.08 2.43
CA ILE A 200 6.63 3.30 1.26
C ILE A 200 6.13 4.51 0.45
N ALA A 201 4.82 4.64 0.25
CA ALA A 201 4.24 5.77 -0.47
C ALA A 201 4.54 7.11 0.23
N ALA A 202 4.42 7.14 1.56
CA ALA A 202 4.76 8.28 2.39
C ALA A 202 6.24 8.67 2.24
N ILE A 203 7.15 7.69 2.24
CA ILE A 203 8.59 7.92 2.06
C ILE A 203 8.90 8.44 0.65
N ILE A 204 8.31 7.86 -0.39
CA ILE A 204 8.47 8.32 -1.78
C ILE A 204 8.04 9.80 -1.87
N GLY A 205 6.85 10.10 -1.34
CA GLY A 205 6.32 11.45 -1.32
C GLY A 205 7.22 12.42 -0.55
N PHE A 206 7.68 12.01 0.64
CA PHE A 206 8.60 12.80 1.46
C PHE A 206 9.90 13.09 0.74
N ALA A 207 10.56 12.07 0.20
CA ALA A 207 11.83 12.20 -0.48
C ALA A 207 11.73 13.16 -1.67
N THR A 208 10.71 12.99 -2.51
CA THR A 208 10.50 13.87 -3.66
C THR A 208 10.21 15.32 -3.21
N GLY A 209 9.34 15.52 -2.23
CA GLY A 209 9.04 16.85 -1.70
C GLY A 209 10.26 17.52 -1.07
N ALA A 210 11.02 16.77 -0.27
CA ALA A 210 12.21 17.27 0.40
C ALA A 210 13.31 17.66 -0.57
N SER A 211 13.56 16.85 -1.60
CA SER A 211 14.50 17.20 -2.67
C SER A 211 14.09 18.49 -3.36
N ILE A 212 12.81 18.67 -3.70
CA ILE A 212 12.31 19.90 -4.33
C ILE A 212 12.54 21.11 -3.43
N GLY A 213 12.08 21.06 -2.17
CA GLY A 213 12.20 22.19 -1.24
C GLY A 213 13.66 22.57 -0.97
N PHE A 214 14.53 21.57 -0.81
CA PHE A 214 15.96 21.77 -0.61
C PHE A 214 16.60 22.47 -1.82
N ILE A 215 16.38 21.92 -3.00
CA ILE A 215 16.94 22.41 -4.27
C ILE A 215 16.47 23.84 -4.58
N VAL A 216 15.16 24.10 -4.46
CA VAL A 216 14.58 25.42 -4.73
C VAL A 216 15.18 26.46 -3.79
N THR A 217 15.36 26.10 -2.52
CA THR A 217 15.94 26.99 -1.52
C THR A 217 17.40 27.33 -1.83
N LEU A 218 18.22 26.35 -2.25
CA LEU A 218 19.59 26.60 -2.68
C LEU A 218 19.64 27.46 -3.94
N ALA A 219 18.78 27.20 -4.93
CA ALA A 219 18.73 27.99 -6.16
C ALA A 219 18.34 29.45 -5.87
N GLN A 220 17.47 29.69 -4.89
CA GLN A 220 17.03 31.02 -4.49
C GLN A 220 18.05 31.77 -3.62
N ASN A 221 18.80 31.07 -2.77
CA ASN A 221 19.69 31.70 -1.77
C ASN A 221 21.18 31.56 -2.11
N GLY A 222 21.53 30.89 -3.21
CA GLY A 222 22.91 30.58 -3.54
C GLY A 222 23.53 29.51 -2.62
N LEU A 223 24.79 29.17 -2.88
CA LEU A 223 25.53 28.17 -2.12
C LEU A 223 26.26 28.83 -0.94
N SER A 224 25.72 28.71 0.27
CA SER A 224 26.35 29.15 1.51
C SER A 224 25.97 28.21 2.67
N PRO A 225 26.77 28.10 3.76
CA PRO A 225 26.43 27.28 4.91
C PRO A 225 25.05 27.59 5.51
N GLU A 226 24.64 28.86 5.54
CA GLU A 226 23.32 29.27 6.02
C GLU A 226 22.21 28.89 5.03
N SER A 227 22.46 29.01 3.72
CA SER A 227 21.54 28.54 2.68
C SER A 227 21.30 27.03 2.77
N PHE A 228 22.32 26.24 3.14
CA PHE A 228 22.19 24.79 3.35
C PHE A 228 21.30 24.46 4.55
N LYS A 229 21.44 25.17 5.67
CA LYS A 229 20.53 25.00 6.83
C LYS A 229 19.10 25.36 6.47
N LEU A 230 18.90 26.48 5.77
CA LEU A 230 17.58 26.91 5.31
C LEU A 230 16.98 25.89 4.33
N ALA A 231 17.78 25.37 3.40
CA ALA A 231 17.37 24.35 2.44
C ALA A 231 16.96 23.05 3.13
N ALA A 232 17.66 22.63 4.19
CA ALA A 232 17.25 21.48 4.97
C ALA A 232 15.89 21.69 5.65
N ILE A 233 15.64 22.88 6.22
CA ILE A 233 14.37 23.21 6.88
C ILE A 233 13.21 23.28 5.89
N GLU A 234 13.36 24.03 4.80
CA GLU A 234 12.32 24.18 3.77
C GLU A 234 12.12 22.88 3.00
N GLY A 235 13.20 22.13 2.73
CA GLY A 235 13.13 20.75 2.24
C GLY A 235 12.28 19.89 3.16
N GLY A 236 12.55 19.88 4.47
CA GLY A 236 11.75 19.14 5.44
C GLY A 236 10.26 19.49 5.38
N LYS A 237 9.91 20.78 5.32
CA LYS A 237 8.51 21.24 5.22
C LYS A 237 7.82 20.74 3.94
N VAL A 238 8.44 20.94 2.78
CA VAL A 238 7.89 20.47 1.49
C VAL A 238 7.86 18.94 1.44
N GLY A 239 8.81 18.28 2.09
CA GLY A 239 8.82 16.83 2.30
C GLY A 239 7.62 16.35 3.09
N LEU A 240 7.26 17.00 4.20
CA LEU A 240 6.04 16.64 4.95
C LEU A 240 4.77 16.77 4.11
N GLU A 241 4.69 17.80 3.27
CA GLU A 241 3.58 17.91 2.31
C GLU A 241 3.61 16.79 1.27
N GLY A 242 4.80 16.49 0.72
CA GLY A 242 5.00 15.37 -0.19
C GLY A 242 4.61 14.03 0.41
N MET A 243 4.90 13.81 1.70
CA MET A 243 4.51 12.62 2.45
C MET A 243 2.99 12.45 2.46
N ALA A 244 2.26 13.51 2.83
CA ALA A 244 0.79 13.52 2.85
C ALA A 244 0.24 13.19 1.45
N PHE A 245 0.85 13.73 0.40
CA PHE A 245 0.46 13.41 -0.98
C PHE A 245 0.75 11.98 -1.39
N GLY A 246 1.88 11.42 -0.98
CA GLY A 246 2.18 10.00 -1.21
C GLY A 246 1.10 9.10 -0.63
N VAL A 247 0.67 9.37 0.61
CA VAL A 247 -0.42 8.65 1.27
C VAL A 247 -1.75 8.81 0.52
N ILE A 248 -2.14 10.04 0.17
CA ILE A 248 -3.38 10.30 -0.57
C ILE A 248 -3.38 9.57 -1.93
N GLY A 249 -2.26 9.64 -2.66
CA GLY A 249 -2.11 8.95 -3.94
C GLY A 249 -2.20 7.44 -3.82
N HIS A 250 -1.63 6.88 -2.76
CA HIS A 250 -1.75 5.46 -2.46
C HIS A 250 -3.20 5.05 -2.17
N ILE A 251 -3.90 5.77 -1.28
CA ILE A 251 -5.31 5.50 -0.96
C ILE A 251 -6.20 5.57 -2.21
N ALA A 252 -6.00 6.59 -3.05
CA ALA A 252 -6.72 6.72 -4.32
C ALA A 252 -6.43 5.56 -5.28
N SER A 253 -5.18 5.11 -5.33
CA SER A 253 -4.78 3.94 -6.12
C SER A 253 -5.40 2.64 -5.64
N ARG A 254 -5.49 2.45 -4.31
CA ARG A 254 -6.12 1.25 -3.74
C ARG A 254 -7.64 1.24 -4.00
N THR A 255 -8.31 2.39 -3.88
CA THR A 255 -9.77 2.49 -4.05
C THR A 255 -10.20 2.48 -5.52
N LEU A 256 -9.66 3.39 -6.33
CA LEU A 256 -10.07 3.57 -7.73
C LEU A 256 -9.24 2.73 -8.69
N GLY A 257 -7.97 2.48 -8.36
CA GLY A 257 -7.06 1.72 -9.22
C GLY A 257 -7.39 0.23 -9.28
N GLU A 258 -7.89 -0.38 -8.20
CA GLU A 258 -8.40 -1.77 -8.24
C GLU A 258 -9.58 -1.89 -9.20
N MET A 259 -10.59 -1.04 -9.03
CA MET A 259 -11.78 -1.02 -9.89
C MET A 259 -11.40 -0.83 -11.36
N ALA A 260 -10.49 0.12 -11.64
CA ALA A 260 -10.03 0.39 -12.99
C ALA A 260 -9.21 -0.78 -13.57
N THR A 261 -8.37 -1.43 -12.75
CA THR A 261 -7.58 -2.61 -13.14
C THR A 261 -8.47 -3.82 -13.46
N SER A 262 -9.48 -4.07 -12.64
CA SER A 262 -10.47 -5.13 -12.88
C SER A 262 -11.27 -4.87 -14.16
N ALA A 263 -11.73 -3.63 -14.37
CA ALA A 263 -12.43 -3.25 -15.60
C ALA A 263 -11.54 -3.45 -16.84
N MET A 264 -10.28 -3.04 -16.79
CA MET A 264 -9.32 -3.23 -17.87
C MET A 264 -9.07 -4.71 -18.16
N THR A 265 -8.89 -5.53 -17.13
CA THR A 265 -8.65 -6.97 -17.27
C THR A 265 -9.86 -7.67 -17.91
N GLY A 266 -11.08 -7.28 -17.53
CA GLY A 266 -12.31 -7.75 -18.16
C GLY A 266 -12.41 -7.40 -19.65
N LEU A 267 -11.98 -6.19 -20.04
CA LEU A 267 -11.92 -5.80 -21.45
C LEU A 267 -10.95 -6.66 -22.26
N PHE A 268 -9.75 -6.92 -21.76
CA PHE A 268 -8.77 -7.75 -22.45
C PHE A 268 -9.21 -9.21 -22.57
N ALA A 269 -9.83 -9.76 -21.52
CA ALA A 269 -10.41 -11.09 -21.56
C ALA A 269 -11.49 -11.20 -22.64
N ASN A 270 -12.37 -10.21 -22.75
CA ASN A 270 -13.41 -10.18 -23.79
C ASN A 270 -12.86 -10.05 -25.21
N MET A 271 -11.70 -9.42 -25.36
CA MET A 271 -11.01 -9.28 -26.65
C MET A 271 -10.14 -10.49 -27.01
N GLY A 272 -10.03 -11.50 -26.14
CA GLY A 272 -9.19 -12.68 -26.35
C GLY A 272 -7.70 -12.35 -26.43
N VAL A 273 -7.25 -11.25 -25.81
CA VAL A 273 -5.86 -10.81 -25.86
C VAL A 273 -5.06 -11.56 -24.79
N GLU A 274 -4.14 -12.41 -25.20
CA GLU A 274 -3.18 -13.04 -24.30
C GLU A 274 -2.05 -12.06 -23.97
N LEU A 275 -2.04 -11.55 -22.74
CA LEU A 275 -1.07 -10.57 -22.28
C LEU A 275 0.09 -11.27 -21.58
N THR A 276 1.31 -10.94 -21.99
CA THR A 276 2.51 -11.38 -21.26
C THR A 276 2.50 -10.77 -19.85
N GLU A 277 3.22 -11.40 -18.92
CA GLU A 277 3.31 -10.91 -17.53
C GLU A 277 3.81 -9.46 -17.45
N ASN A 278 4.84 -9.12 -18.24
CA ASN A 278 5.39 -7.76 -18.29
C ASN A 278 4.37 -6.75 -18.85
N LEU A 279 3.58 -7.16 -19.84
CA LEU A 279 2.55 -6.30 -20.43
C LEU A 279 1.39 -6.07 -19.46
N MET A 280 0.94 -7.12 -18.75
CA MET A 280 -0.05 -6.97 -17.67
C MET A 280 0.42 -5.99 -16.59
N LYS A 281 1.68 -6.13 -16.14
CA LYS A 281 2.28 -5.23 -15.16
C LYS A 281 2.35 -3.78 -15.68
N ALA A 282 2.70 -3.60 -16.96
CA ALA A 282 2.76 -2.30 -17.60
C ALA A 282 1.38 -1.63 -17.71
N CYS A 283 0.37 -2.36 -18.17
CA CYS A 283 -1.01 -1.88 -18.27
C CYS A 283 -1.55 -1.47 -16.90
N ASN A 284 -1.36 -2.30 -15.87
CA ASN A 284 -1.80 -1.99 -14.51
C ASN A 284 -1.08 -0.77 -13.94
N MET A 285 0.24 -0.67 -14.14
CA MET A 285 1.00 0.52 -13.73
C MET A 285 0.50 1.78 -14.44
N GLY A 286 0.14 1.68 -15.73
CA GLY A 286 -0.45 2.78 -16.50
C GLY A 286 -1.81 3.22 -15.95
N VAL A 287 -2.71 2.27 -15.67
CA VAL A 287 -4.03 2.54 -15.10
C VAL A 287 -3.91 3.17 -13.71
N VAL A 288 -3.11 2.58 -12.82
CA VAL A 288 -2.88 3.12 -11.48
C VAL A 288 -2.23 4.50 -11.55
N GLY A 289 -1.24 4.70 -12.42
CA GLY A 289 -0.61 5.99 -12.63
C GLY A 289 -1.60 7.05 -13.13
N ALA A 290 -2.51 6.69 -14.05
CA ALA A 290 -3.55 7.60 -14.52
C ALA A 290 -4.51 8.01 -13.39
N VAL A 291 -4.93 7.07 -12.54
CA VAL A 291 -5.75 7.34 -11.34
C VAL A 291 -5.05 8.32 -10.40
N ILE A 292 -3.75 8.11 -10.14
CA ILE A 292 -2.95 9.02 -9.32
C ILE A 292 -2.92 10.41 -9.97
N ILE A 293 -2.65 10.52 -11.27
CA ILE A 293 -2.58 11.81 -11.98
C ILE A 293 -3.91 12.55 -11.86
N VAL A 294 -5.03 11.90 -12.18
CA VAL A 294 -6.36 12.52 -12.10
C VAL A 294 -6.66 13.00 -10.67
N THR A 295 -6.43 12.14 -9.67
CA THR A 295 -6.67 12.50 -8.26
C THR A 295 -5.80 13.68 -7.83
N SER A 296 -4.51 13.65 -8.19
CA SER A 296 -3.54 14.72 -7.92
C SER A 296 -3.97 16.03 -8.55
N SER A 297 -4.44 15.97 -9.81
CA SER A 297 -4.86 17.12 -10.59
C SER A 297 -6.12 17.76 -10.01
N VAL A 298 -7.12 16.95 -9.64
CA VAL A 298 -8.34 17.44 -8.98
C VAL A 298 -8.01 18.10 -7.64
N TYR A 299 -7.20 17.44 -6.82
CA TYR A 299 -6.79 18.00 -5.53
C TYR A 299 -6.10 19.36 -5.70
N GLN A 300 -5.14 19.46 -6.61
CA GLN A 300 -4.42 20.70 -6.85
C GLN A 300 -5.29 21.80 -7.43
N PHE A 301 -6.20 21.44 -8.34
CA PHE A 301 -7.16 22.39 -8.86
C PHE A 301 -7.99 23.00 -7.73
N VAL A 302 -8.56 22.16 -6.85
CA VAL A 302 -9.33 22.63 -5.67
C VAL A 302 -8.48 23.50 -4.76
N ARG A 303 -7.24 23.11 -4.50
CA ARG A 303 -6.30 23.90 -3.67
C ARG A 303 -6.02 25.28 -4.28
N LEU A 304 -5.70 25.34 -5.57
CA LEU A 304 -5.43 26.61 -6.27
C LEU A 304 -6.68 27.51 -6.31
N LYS A 305 -7.87 26.93 -6.52
CA LYS A 305 -9.13 27.67 -6.43
C LYS A 305 -9.35 28.26 -5.03
N ARG A 306 -9.07 27.49 -3.97
CA ARG A 306 -9.15 27.98 -2.58
C ARG A 306 -8.12 29.07 -2.28
N ALA A 307 -6.97 29.06 -2.96
CA ALA A 307 -5.95 30.09 -2.86
C ALA A 307 -6.28 31.38 -3.65
N GLY A 308 -7.43 31.42 -4.35
CA GLY A 308 -7.90 32.60 -5.08
C GLY A 308 -7.52 32.65 -6.56
N CYS A 309 -6.89 31.61 -7.12
CA CYS A 309 -6.53 31.57 -8.54
C CYS A 309 -7.77 31.51 -9.46
N SER A 310 -7.65 32.13 -10.64
CA SER A 310 -8.68 32.04 -11.68
C SER A 310 -8.78 30.60 -12.20
N THR A 311 -9.94 30.23 -12.77
CA THR A 311 -10.13 28.88 -13.31
C THR A 311 -9.16 28.58 -14.46
N GLU A 312 -8.94 29.56 -15.33
CA GLU A 312 -7.99 29.46 -16.44
C GLU A 312 -6.56 29.20 -15.93
N GLU A 313 -6.12 29.97 -14.94
CA GLU A 313 -4.80 29.81 -14.33
C GLU A 313 -4.66 28.45 -13.64
N CYS A 314 -5.70 27.98 -12.94
CA CYS A 314 -5.72 26.66 -12.32
C CYS A 314 -5.58 25.56 -13.37
N LEU A 315 -6.37 25.61 -14.44
CA LEU A 315 -6.34 24.62 -15.52
C LEU A 315 -4.99 24.62 -16.25
N ALA A 316 -4.45 25.79 -16.57
CA ALA A 316 -3.15 25.91 -17.24
C ALA A 316 -2.03 25.28 -16.41
N ARG A 317 -1.99 25.57 -15.10
CA ARG A 317 -0.98 25.02 -14.18
C ARG A 317 -1.13 23.52 -13.99
N VAL A 318 -2.34 23.05 -13.67
CA VAL A 318 -2.61 21.62 -13.43
C VAL A 318 -2.42 20.81 -14.71
N GLY A 319 -2.90 21.31 -15.85
CA GLY A 319 -2.77 20.64 -17.15
C GLY A 319 -1.32 20.48 -17.59
N LYS A 320 -0.50 21.54 -17.47
CA LYS A 320 0.94 21.47 -17.78
C LYS A 320 1.65 20.40 -16.95
N GLN A 321 1.34 20.32 -15.66
CA GLN A 321 1.96 19.31 -14.80
C GLN A 321 1.45 17.90 -15.08
N ALA A 322 0.14 17.73 -15.32
CA ALA A 322 -0.44 16.44 -15.67
C ALA A 322 0.16 15.89 -16.96
N LEU A 323 0.39 16.73 -17.96
CA LEU A 323 1.05 16.35 -19.22
C LEU A 323 2.47 15.81 -18.99
N ILE A 324 3.26 16.48 -18.13
CA ILE A 324 4.61 16.00 -17.78
C ILE A 324 4.52 14.61 -17.13
N SER A 325 3.61 14.41 -16.18
CA SER A 325 3.42 13.11 -15.52
C SER A 325 2.93 12.02 -16.45
N VAL A 326 2.01 12.31 -17.36
CA VAL A 326 1.56 11.36 -18.37
C VAL A 326 2.73 10.94 -19.25
N GLY A 327 3.57 11.90 -19.68
CA GLY A 327 4.78 11.60 -20.45
C GLY A 327 5.76 10.72 -19.67
N SER A 328 6.08 11.06 -18.42
CA SER A 328 6.96 10.25 -17.57
C SER A 328 6.41 8.85 -17.30
N LEU A 329 5.11 8.75 -17.04
CA LEU A 329 4.42 7.48 -16.85
C LEU A 329 4.44 6.63 -18.12
N ALA A 330 4.19 7.22 -19.29
CA ALA A 330 4.22 6.51 -20.56
C ALA A 330 5.58 5.88 -20.84
N VAL A 331 6.69 6.61 -20.58
CA VAL A 331 8.03 6.05 -20.69
C VAL A 331 8.21 4.88 -19.72
N GLY A 332 7.80 5.04 -18.46
CA GLY A 332 7.83 3.96 -17.47
C GLY A 332 7.07 2.71 -17.94
N VAL A 333 5.84 2.89 -18.45
CA VAL A 333 4.97 1.81 -18.96
C VAL A 333 5.60 1.09 -20.14
N VAL A 334 6.18 1.82 -21.10
CA VAL A 334 6.87 1.22 -22.25
C VAL A 334 8.08 0.41 -21.82
N VAL A 335 8.90 0.95 -20.91
CA VAL A 335 10.08 0.23 -20.38
C VAL A 335 9.65 -0.99 -19.57
N GLN A 336 8.60 -0.89 -18.75
CA GLN A 336 8.02 -2.01 -18.02
C GLN A 336 7.55 -3.12 -18.96
N ALA A 337 6.84 -2.77 -20.04
CA ALA A 337 6.34 -3.73 -21.02
C ALA A 337 7.49 -4.44 -21.78
N THR A 338 8.57 -3.72 -22.05
CA THR A 338 9.65 -4.18 -22.93
C THR A 338 10.77 -4.89 -22.16
N PHE A 339 11.15 -4.37 -20.99
CA PHE A 339 12.36 -4.76 -20.26
C PHE A 339 12.07 -5.22 -18.82
N GLY A 340 10.81 -5.15 -18.37
CA GLY A 340 10.40 -5.55 -17.02
C GLY A 340 10.69 -4.51 -15.93
N SER A 341 10.43 -4.89 -14.67
CA SER A 341 10.34 -3.95 -13.55
C SER A 341 11.66 -3.30 -13.14
N GLY A 342 12.79 -4.01 -13.22
CA GLY A 342 14.10 -3.49 -12.82
C GLY A 342 14.52 -2.27 -13.66
N PRO A 343 14.61 -2.42 -15.00
CA PRO A 343 14.89 -1.31 -15.89
C PRO A 343 13.87 -0.16 -15.78
N ALA A 344 12.57 -0.47 -15.61
CA ALA A 344 11.52 0.55 -15.45
C ALA A 344 11.73 1.41 -14.20
N ALA A 345 12.15 0.81 -13.08
CA ALA A 345 12.47 1.53 -11.85
C ALA A 345 13.66 2.48 -12.04
N ILE A 346 14.74 2.02 -12.68
CA ILE A 346 15.93 2.84 -12.94
C ILE A 346 15.59 4.04 -13.83
N VAL A 347 14.83 3.80 -14.90
CA VAL A 347 14.40 4.87 -15.83
C VAL A 347 13.51 5.88 -15.12
N THR A 348 12.58 5.43 -14.28
CA THR A 348 11.71 6.32 -13.51
C THR A 348 12.50 7.22 -12.56
N ILE A 349 13.45 6.66 -11.81
CA ILE A 349 14.33 7.43 -10.91
C ILE A 349 15.14 8.45 -11.72
N SER A 350 15.64 8.05 -12.90
CA SER A 350 16.40 8.91 -13.80
C SER A 350 15.55 10.08 -14.32
N ILE A 351 14.30 9.81 -14.74
CA ILE A 351 13.36 10.86 -15.17
C ILE A 351 13.11 11.85 -14.02
N CYS A 352 12.93 11.36 -12.79
CA CYS A 352 12.77 12.21 -11.62
C CYS A 352 14.00 13.11 -11.41
N ALA A 353 15.21 12.53 -11.44
CA ALA A 353 16.46 13.28 -11.27
C ALA A 353 16.67 14.33 -12.37
N ILE A 354 16.39 13.99 -13.63
CA ILE A 354 16.48 14.91 -14.78
C ILE A 354 15.45 16.02 -14.62
N SER A 355 14.21 15.69 -14.27
CA SER A 355 13.14 16.67 -14.13
C SER A 355 13.37 17.62 -12.95
N LEU A 356 13.96 17.12 -11.85
CA LEU A 356 14.48 17.94 -10.76
C LEU A 356 15.60 18.87 -11.24
N SER A 357 16.58 18.34 -11.99
CA SER A 357 17.71 19.12 -12.52
C SER A 357 17.24 20.26 -13.42
N TYR A 358 16.31 19.98 -14.34
CA TYR A 358 15.69 20.98 -15.21
C TYR A 358 14.95 22.06 -14.41
N SER A 359 14.30 21.66 -13.33
CA SER A 359 13.60 22.58 -12.44
C SER A 359 14.56 23.50 -11.69
N MET A 360 15.74 23.00 -11.29
CA MET A 360 16.81 23.85 -10.74
C MET A 360 17.24 24.89 -11.75
N TYR A 361 17.49 24.45 -12.98
CA TYR A 361 17.93 25.31 -14.06
C TYR A 361 16.92 26.43 -14.31
N GLN A 362 15.62 26.11 -14.37
CA GLN A 362 14.59 27.12 -14.55
C GLN A 362 14.53 28.12 -13.39
N VAL A 363 14.59 27.67 -12.12
CA VAL A 363 14.57 28.57 -10.96
C VAL A 363 15.77 29.51 -10.99
N TYR A 364 16.96 28.96 -11.25
CA TYR A 364 18.19 29.73 -11.36
C TYR A 364 18.13 30.75 -12.51
N HIS A 365 17.71 30.31 -13.70
CA HIS A 365 17.59 31.16 -14.87
C HIS A 365 16.58 32.30 -14.64
N ASN A 366 15.41 31.98 -14.09
CA ASN A 366 14.37 32.97 -13.80
C ASN A 366 14.83 33.99 -12.74
N LYS A 367 15.58 33.54 -11.72
CA LYS A 367 16.18 34.44 -10.72
C LYS A 367 17.19 35.38 -11.39
N SER A 368 18.13 34.83 -12.16
CA SER A 368 19.15 35.63 -12.85
C SER A 368 18.52 36.63 -13.83
N LEU A 369 17.46 36.23 -14.54
CA LEU A 369 16.72 37.13 -15.43
C LEU A 369 16.00 38.23 -14.64
N ALA A 370 15.37 37.90 -13.51
CA ALA A 370 14.69 38.88 -12.66
C ALA A 370 15.66 39.90 -12.07
N GLU A 371 16.85 39.47 -11.62
CA GLU A 371 17.92 40.35 -11.15
C GLU A 371 18.35 41.31 -12.26
N LYS A 372 18.62 40.81 -13.48
CA LYS A 372 18.98 41.65 -14.63
C LYS A 372 17.90 42.66 -15.00
N ILE A 373 16.63 42.27 -14.95
CA ILE A 373 15.50 43.18 -15.22
C ILE A 373 15.43 44.25 -14.13
N GLN A 374 15.61 43.87 -12.86
CA GLN A 374 15.60 44.82 -11.75
C GLN A 374 16.74 45.83 -11.86
N ASP A 375 17.97 45.36 -12.15
CA ASP A 375 19.13 46.23 -12.36
C ASP A 375 18.90 47.21 -13.52
N TYR A 376 18.36 46.71 -14.64
CA TYR A 376 18.02 47.53 -15.81
C TYR A 376 16.96 48.60 -15.48
N VAL A 377 15.91 48.24 -14.73
CA VAL A 377 14.86 49.18 -14.31
C VAL A 377 15.44 50.24 -13.38
N ILE A 378 16.30 49.87 -12.43
CA ILE A 378 16.97 50.80 -11.52
C ILE A 378 17.86 51.78 -12.31
N GLU A 379 18.70 51.27 -13.22
CA GLU A 379 19.59 52.07 -14.06
C GLU A 379 18.80 53.11 -14.88
N LYS A 380 17.68 52.71 -15.49
CA LYS A 380 16.82 53.60 -16.29
C LYS A 380 15.95 54.55 -15.48
N SER A 381 15.81 54.32 -14.17
CA SER A 381 15.01 55.17 -13.28
C SER A 381 15.82 56.28 -12.62
N TYR A 382 17.16 56.31 -12.77
CA TYR A 382 17.96 57.45 -12.31
C TYR A 382 17.67 58.67 -13.19
N PRO A 383 17.36 59.84 -12.62
CA PRO A 383 17.22 61.07 -13.39
C PRO A 383 18.56 61.35 -14.08
N PHE A 384 18.52 61.64 -15.38
CA PHE A 384 19.68 62.21 -16.07
C PHE A 384 20.05 63.49 -15.32
N ASN A 385 21.18 63.47 -14.60
CA ASN A 385 21.86 64.71 -14.22
C ASN A 385 22.35 65.33 -15.53
N ILE A 386 21.51 66.19 -16.10
CA ILE A 386 21.89 67.13 -17.14
C ILE A 386 22.82 68.12 -16.43
N ALA A 387 24.12 67.92 -16.60
CA ALA A 387 25.16 68.90 -16.23
C ALA A 387 25.21 70.01 -17.28
#